data_AF-A0A6A3PVB4-F1
#
_entry.id   AF-A0A6A3PVB4-F1
#
_cell.length_a   1.000
_cell.length_b   1.000
_cell.length_c   1.000
_cell.angle_alpha   90.00
_cell.angle_beta   90.00
_cell.angle_gamma   90.00
#
_symmetry.space_group_name_H-M   'P 1'
#
loop_
_entity.id
_entity.type
_entity.pdbx_description
1 polymer ?
#
loop_
_entity_poly.entity_id
_entity_poly.type
_entity_poly.pdbx_seq_one_letter_code
_entity_poly.pdbx_strand_id
1 'polypeptide(L)'
;MLHRGRCKLGDFGLATRARRAGGRHVGKKYYMAPEIVAGDLYDPKAADVWSLGIVLFIMVTGSPLVALASTSVKSFCAFKQAGIATVMESWGMDSFMSNSALQLLSGMLEVDPSKRLTIEQVLQHEALNEWFNRREPQEV
;
A
#
# COMPACT_ATOMS: atom_id res chain seq x y z
N MET A 1 1.30 3.71 -19.22
CA MET A 1 2.28 4.54 -19.95
C MET A 1 3.49 4.78 -19.05
N LEU A 2 4.60 4.11 -19.30
CA LEU A 2 5.91 4.46 -18.75
C LEU A 2 6.67 5.15 -19.87
N HIS A 3 7.12 6.38 -19.66
CA HIS A 3 7.96 7.06 -20.65
C HIS A 3 9.35 7.27 -20.06
N ARG A 4 10.35 6.58 -20.62
CA ARG A 4 11.74 6.58 -20.14
C ARG A 4 11.87 6.21 -18.65
N GLY A 5 11.16 5.16 -18.22
CA GLY A 5 11.18 4.70 -16.82
C GLY A 5 10.51 5.64 -15.81
N ARG A 6 9.88 6.74 -16.25
CA ARG A 6 9.15 7.66 -15.37
C ARG A 6 7.66 7.34 -15.37
N CYS A 7 7.13 7.03 -14.19
CA CYS A 7 5.69 7.00 -13.91
C CYS A 7 5.13 8.42 -13.82
N LYS A 8 3.89 8.60 -14.25
CA LYS A 8 3.11 9.83 -14.03
C LYS A 8 1.73 9.43 -13.52
N LEU A 9 1.25 10.14 -12.51
CA LEU A 9 -0.12 10.01 -12.06
C LEU A 9 -1.06 10.68 -13.08
N GLY A 10 -2.22 10.07 -13.28
CA GLY A 10 -3.28 10.58 -14.14
C GLY A 10 -4.63 10.21 -13.56
N ASP A 11 -5.70 10.63 -14.24
CA ASP A 11 -7.09 10.39 -13.85
C ASP A 11 -7.45 10.92 -12.44
N PHE A 12 -7.60 12.24 -12.35
CA PHE A 12 -8.00 12.94 -11.12
C PHE A 12 -9.53 13.08 -10.96
N GLY A 13 -10.33 12.27 -11.68
CA GLY A 13 -11.79 12.38 -11.68
C GLY A 13 -12.47 12.17 -10.32
N LEU A 14 -11.76 11.50 -9.39
CA LEU A 14 -12.22 11.26 -8.02
C LEU A 14 -11.38 11.98 -6.96
N ALA A 15 -10.42 12.83 -7.36
CA ALA A 15 -9.54 13.52 -6.43
C ALA A 15 -10.31 14.55 -5.59
N THR A 16 -9.93 14.65 -4.30
CA THR A 16 -10.51 15.63 -3.37
C THR A 16 -9.42 16.41 -2.64
N ARG A 17 -9.79 17.55 -2.04
CA ARG A 17 -8.86 18.33 -1.22
C ARG A 17 -8.58 17.59 0.08
N ALA A 18 -7.31 17.33 0.38
CA ALA A 18 -6.86 16.64 1.58
C ALA A 18 -7.35 17.27 2.91
N ARG A 19 -7.75 18.56 2.90
CA ARG A 19 -8.30 19.26 4.07
C ARG A 19 -9.75 18.90 4.43
N ARG A 20 -10.44 18.10 3.61
CA ARG A 20 -11.81 17.63 3.91
C ARG A 20 -11.72 16.16 4.25
N ALA A 21 -12.18 15.79 5.45
CA ALA A 21 -12.46 14.40 5.78
C ALA A 21 -13.42 13.86 4.70
N GLY A 22 -12.99 12.80 4.00
CA GLY A 22 -13.78 12.21 2.93
C GLY A 22 -14.96 11.45 3.53
N GLY A 23 -16.14 11.57 2.91
CA GLY A 23 -17.34 10.82 3.30
C GLY A 23 -17.99 10.06 2.14
N ARG A 24 -17.30 9.93 0.99
CA ARG A 24 -17.80 9.20 -0.18
C ARG A 24 -16.99 7.92 -0.35
N HIS A 25 -17.70 6.80 -0.56
CA HIS A 25 -17.10 5.56 -1.05
C HIS A 25 -16.64 5.77 -2.50
N VAL A 26 -15.36 6.08 -2.70
CA VAL A 26 -14.76 6.31 -4.01
C VAL A 26 -13.55 5.40 -4.21
N GLY A 27 -13.32 4.96 -5.46
CA GLY A 27 -12.20 4.09 -5.84
C GLY A 27 -12.61 2.69 -6.29
N LYS A 28 -11.62 1.86 -6.66
CA LYS A 28 -11.85 0.43 -6.92
C LYS A 28 -11.67 -0.36 -5.62
N LYS A 29 -12.55 -1.35 -5.38
CA LYS A 29 -12.71 -2.06 -4.10
C LYS A 29 -11.41 -2.59 -3.48
N TYR A 30 -10.50 -3.13 -4.29
CA TYR A 30 -9.26 -3.74 -3.81
C TYR A 30 -8.19 -2.71 -3.35
N TYR A 31 -8.29 -1.44 -3.75
CA TYR A 31 -7.40 -0.38 -3.25
C TYR A 31 -7.96 0.38 -2.05
N MET A 32 -9.25 0.24 -1.74
CA MET A 32 -9.88 1.01 -0.67
C MET A 32 -9.33 0.61 0.69
N ALA A 33 -9.02 1.62 1.51
CA ALA A 33 -8.62 1.43 2.90
C ALA A 33 -9.80 0.91 3.76
N PRO A 34 -9.54 0.16 4.84
CA PRO A 34 -10.58 -0.41 5.69
C PRO A 34 -11.59 0.62 6.21
N GLU A 35 -11.11 1.80 6.61
CA GLU A 35 -11.93 2.90 7.12
C GLU A 35 -12.85 3.51 6.05
N ILE A 36 -12.42 3.54 4.77
CA ILE A 36 -13.28 3.96 3.65
C ILE A 36 -14.37 2.92 3.41
N VAL A 37 -14.02 1.63 3.48
CA VAL A 37 -14.99 0.53 3.30
C VAL A 37 -16.02 0.49 4.43
N ALA A 38 -15.61 0.87 5.65
CA ALA A 38 -16.50 0.99 6.80
C ALA A 38 -17.44 2.20 6.70
N GLY A 39 -17.16 3.16 5.81
CA GLY A 39 -17.90 4.41 5.69
C GLY A 39 -17.56 5.44 6.77
N ASP A 40 -16.42 5.28 7.44
CA ASP A 40 -15.97 6.17 8.49
C ASP A 40 -15.46 7.50 7.91
N LEU A 41 -15.41 8.53 8.76
CA LEU A 41 -14.61 9.72 8.46
C LEU A 41 -13.14 9.32 8.47
N TYR A 42 -12.45 9.60 7.36
CA TYR A 42 -11.06 9.16 7.18
C TYR A 42 -10.13 10.32 6.84
N ASP A 43 -8.85 10.15 7.19
CA ASP A 43 -7.76 10.98 6.66
C ASP A 43 -7.44 10.52 5.23
N PRO A 44 -7.66 11.35 4.20
CA PRO A 44 -7.36 10.97 2.82
C PRO A 44 -5.89 10.63 2.60
N LYS A 45 -4.95 11.23 3.34
CA LYS A 45 -3.52 10.92 3.18
C LYS A 45 -3.19 9.51 3.66
N ALA A 46 -3.72 9.11 4.82
CA ALA A 46 -3.53 7.77 5.34
C ALA A 46 -4.16 6.72 4.41
N ALA A 47 -5.33 7.01 3.83
CA ALA A 47 -5.98 6.13 2.87
C ALA A 47 -5.19 6.01 1.54
N ASP A 48 -4.56 7.08 1.08
CA ASP A 48 -3.67 7.04 -0.09
C ASP A 48 -2.43 6.16 0.17
N VAL A 49 -1.86 6.18 1.38
CA VAL A 49 -0.74 5.30 1.75
C VAL A 49 -1.15 3.82 1.74
N TRP A 50 -2.35 3.49 2.23
CA TRP A 50 -2.89 2.14 2.11
C TRP A 50 -3.00 1.71 0.65
N SER A 51 -3.59 2.57 -0.19
CA SER A 51 -3.74 2.30 -1.62
C SER A 51 -2.39 2.06 -2.30
N LEU A 52 -1.36 2.83 -1.91
CA LEU A 52 0.00 2.65 -2.38
C LEU A 52 0.62 1.32 -1.91
N GLY A 53 0.32 0.89 -0.68
CA GLY A 53 0.72 -0.43 -0.16
C GLY A 53 0.12 -1.57 -0.98
N ILE A 54 -1.17 -1.47 -1.35
CA ILE A 54 -1.82 -2.43 -2.24
C ILE A 54 -1.15 -2.45 -3.63
N VAL A 55 -0.83 -1.27 -4.19
CA VAL A 55 -0.10 -1.19 -5.47
C VAL A 55 1.27 -1.85 -5.37
N LEU A 56 2.02 -1.60 -4.29
CA LEU A 56 3.31 -2.23 -4.05
C LEU A 56 3.18 -3.76 -3.96
N PHE A 57 2.21 -4.26 -3.20
CA PHE A 57 1.92 -5.69 -3.14
C PHE A 57 1.63 -6.28 -4.52
N ILE A 58 0.77 -5.64 -5.31
CA ILE A 58 0.44 -6.10 -6.67
C ILE A 58 1.67 -6.08 -7.59
N MET A 59 2.56 -5.10 -7.44
CA MET A 59 3.80 -5.08 -8.23
C MET A 59 4.71 -6.27 -7.92
N VAL A 60 4.70 -6.78 -6.68
CA VAL A 60 5.50 -7.94 -6.27
C VAL A 60 4.81 -9.25 -6.64
N THR A 61 3.50 -9.36 -6.41
CA THR A 61 2.76 -10.63 -6.49
C THR A 61 1.97 -10.82 -7.78
N GLY A 62 1.76 -9.74 -8.55
CA GLY A 62 0.86 -9.73 -9.71
C GLY A 62 -0.63 -9.81 -9.35
N SER A 63 -1.00 -9.84 -8.07
CA SER A 63 -2.37 -10.09 -7.62
C SER A 63 -2.78 -9.17 -6.47
N PRO A 64 -4.04 -8.70 -6.39
CA PRO A 64 -4.50 -7.91 -5.25
C PRO A 64 -4.51 -8.75 -3.96
N LEU A 65 -4.10 -8.13 -2.85
CA LEU A 65 -4.06 -8.77 -1.53
C LEU A 65 -5.45 -9.27 -1.08
N VAL A 66 -6.46 -8.42 -1.24
CA VAL A 66 -7.86 -8.73 -0.89
C VAL A 66 -8.82 -8.16 -1.92
N ALA A 67 -9.98 -8.79 -2.08
CA ALA A 67 -11.04 -8.26 -2.94
C ALA A 67 -11.71 -7.00 -2.35
N LEU A 68 -11.75 -6.91 -1.01
CA LEU A 68 -12.28 -5.79 -0.25
C LEU A 68 -11.68 -5.83 1.17
N ALA A 69 -11.25 -4.68 1.69
CA ALA A 69 -10.71 -4.55 3.04
C ALA A 69 -11.84 -4.50 4.09
N SER A 70 -12.60 -5.59 4.20
CA SER A 70 -13.76 -5.73 5.11
C SER A 70 -13.66 -7.02 5.89
N THR A 71 -14.15 -7.02 7.14
CA THR A 71 -14.25 -8.23 7.98
C THR A 71 -15.21 -9.28 7.43
N SER A 72 -16.02 -8.94 6.43
CA SER A 72 -16.81 -9.90 5.66
C SER A 72 -15.96 -10.77 4.72
N VAL A 73 -14.73 -10.35 4.40
CA VAL A 73 -13.81 -11.06 3.51
C VAL A 73 -12.83 -11.89 4.31
N LYS A 74 -12.85 -13.21 4.13
CA LYS A 74 -11.99 -14.16 4.85
C LYS A 74 -10.49 -13.86 4.68
N SER A 75 -10.04 -13.52 3.48
CA SER A 75 -8.63 -13.19 3.24
C SER A 75 -8.20 -11.90 3.95
N PHE A 76 -9.10 -10.92 4.11
CA PHE A 76 -8.82 -9.73 4.90
C PHE A 76 -8.73 -10.06 6.40
N CYS A 77 -9.60 -10.92 6.92
CA CYS A 77 -9.50 -11.38 8.30
C CYS A 77 -8.19 -12.14 8.57
N ALA A 78 -7.80 -13.03 7.65
CA ALA A 78 -6.53 -13.76 7.74
C ALA A 78 -5.34 -12.79 7.72
N PHE A 79 -5.33 -11.84 6.78
CA PHE A 79 -4.32 -10.78 6.70
C PHE A 79 -4.27 -9.94 7.99
N LYS A 80 -5.42 -9.48 8.49
CA LYS A 80 -5.52 -8.65 9.69
C LYS A 80 -4.99 -9.38 10.94
N GLN A 81 -5.18 -10.70 11.00
CA GLN A 81 -4.74 -11.51 12.14
C GLN A 81 -3.27 -11.91 12.05
N ALA A 82 -2.80 -12.32 10.87
CA ALA A 82 -1.47 -12.89 10.68
C ALA A 82 -0.42 -11.87 10.20
N GLY A 83 -0.85 -10.76 9.61
CA GLY A 83 0.02 -9.77 8.99
C GLY A 83 0.48 -10.17 7.58
N ILE A 84 1.12 -9.23 6.89
CA ILE A 84 1.53 -9.41 5.49
C ILE A 84 2.65 -10.44 5.32
N ALA A 85 3.54 -10.59 6.32
CA ALA A 85 4.64 -11.55 6.31
C ALA A 85 4.15 -12.98 6.13
N THR A 86 3.21 -13.41 6.97
CA THR A 86 2.60 -14.74 6.88
C THR A 86 1.81 -14.93 5.59
N VAL A 87 1.18 -13.88 5.06
CA VAL A 87 0.51 -13.96 3.76
C VAL A 87 1.52 -14.24 2.65
N MET A 88 2.65 -13.53 2.62
CA MET A 88 3.71 -13.76 1.62
C MET A 88 4.30 -15.16 1.72
N GLU A 89 4.58 -15.64 2.94
CA GLU A 89 5.05 -17.01 3.18
C GLU A 89 4.04 -18.05 2.69
N SER A 90 2.75 -17.85 2.99
CA SER A 90 1.69 -18.78 2.53
C SER A 90 1.53 -18.85 1.01
N TRP A 91 2.00 -17.81 0.30
CA TRP A 91 2.00 -17.75 -1.16
C TRP A 91 3.34 -18.22 -1.76
N GLY A 92 4.31 -18.60 -0.93
CA GLY A 92 5.67 -18.95 -1.37
C GLY A 92 6.42 -17.76 -1.96
N MET A 93 6.11 -16.54 -1.51
CA MET A 93 6.64 -15.28 -2.04
C MET A 93 7.55 -14.53 -1.05
N ASP A 94 7.87 -15.14 0.08
CA ASP A 94 8.73 -14.59 1.13
C ASP A 94 10.13 -14.20 0.62
N SER A 95 10.66 -14.94 -0.36
CA SER A 95 11.98 -14.68 -0.96
C SER A 95 12.01 -13.48 -1.95
N PHE A 96 10.86 -12.93 -2.36
CA PHE A 96 10.81 -11.83 -3.33
C PHE A 96 11.00 -10.44 -2.70
N MET A 97 10.99 -10.34 -1.37
CA MET A 97 11.20 -9.08 -0.67
C MET A 97 12.27 -9.23 0.41
N SER A 98 13.10 -8.22 0.58
CA SER A 98 13.95 -8.12 1.77
C SER A 98 13.09 -7.89 3.02
N ASN A 99 13.65 -8.20 4.19
CA ASN A 99 12.98 -7.91 5.47
C ASN A 99 12.62 -6.42 5.60
N SER A 100 13.49 -5.51 5.15
CA SER A 100 13.21 -4.07 5.14
C SER A 100 12.03 -3.72 4.23
N ALA A 101 11.94 -4.31 3.03
CA ALA A 101 10.81 -4.10 2.13
C ALA A 101 9.48 -4.66 2.69
N LEU A 102 9.54 -5.80 3.40
CA LEU A 102 8.39 -6.38 4.07
C LEU A 102 7.91 -5.51 5.25
N GLN A 103 8.83 -4.93 6.02
CA GLN A 103 8.52 -3.98 7.08
C GLN A 103 7.85 -2.71 6.53
N LEU A 104 8.38 -2.15 5.43
CA LEU A 104 7.76 -1.04 4.73
C LEU A 104 6.33 -1.38 4.32
N LEU A 105 6.15 -2.51 3.65
CA LEU A 105 4.83 -2.95 3.18
C LEU A 105 3.85 -3.16 4.34
N SER A 106 4.31 -3.76 5.44
CA SER A 106 3.51 -3.95 6.65
C SER A 106 3.07 -2.61 7.26
N GLY A 107 3.96 -1.62 7.31
CA GLY A 107 3.64 -0.29 7.84
C GLY A 107 2.69 0.51 6.95
N MET A 108 2.74 0.32 5.63
CA MET A 108 1.80 0.93 4.69
C MET A 108 0.42 0.28 4.75
N LEU A 109 0.37 -1.04 5.02
CA LEU A 109 -0.86 -1.84 5.13
C LEU A 109 -1.32 -2.01 6.59
N GLU A 110 -0.92 -1.12 7.48
CA GLU A 110 -1.47 -1.11 8.84
C GLU A 110 -2.97 -0.78 8.81
N VAL A 111 -3.76 -1.61 9.50
CA VAL A 111 -5.23 -1.52 9.47
C VAL A 111 -5.70 -0.32 10.29
N ASP A 112 -5.03 -0.03 11.40
CA ASP A 112 -5.28 1.18 12.19
C ASP A 112 -4.64 2.40 11.50
N PRO A 113 -5.43 3.34 10.94
CA PRO A 113 -4.88 4.48 10.20
C PRO A 113 -4.01 5.40 11.07
N SER A 114 -4.14 5.36 12.40
CA SER A 114 -3.31 6.15 13.32
C SER A 114 -1.90 5.58 13.51
N LYS A 115 -1.72 4.28 13.22
CA LYS A 115 -0.44 3.57 13.30
C LYS A 115 0.20 3.37 11.92
N ARG A 116 -0.57 3.59 10.86
CA ARG A 116 -0.12 3.52 9.47
C ARG A 116 0.95 4.55 9.20
N LEU A 117 1.96 4.15 8.42
CA LEU A 117 3.04 5.06 8.03
C LEU A 117 2.46 6.27 7.29
N THR A 118 3.00 7.44 7.60
CA THR A 118 2.82 8.64 6.79
C THR A 118 3.64 8.53 5.50
N ILE A 119 3.28 9.33 4.48
CA ILE A 119 4.04 9.32 3.23
C ILE A 119 5.48 9.79 3.43
N GLU A 120 5.71 10.71 4.37
CA GLU A 120 7.05 11.17 4.76
C GLU A 120 7.88 10.04 5.36
N GLN A 121 7.28 9.22 6.23
CA GLN A 121 7.96 8.04 6.80
C GLN A 121 8.22 6.97 5.73
N VAL A 122 7.28 6.74 4.81
CA VAL A 122 7.46 5.84 3.67
C VAL A 122 8.67 6.25 2.84
N LEU A 123 8.78 7.54 2.50
CA LEU A 123 9.88 8.09 1.69
C LEU A 123 11.25 8.00 2.39
N GLN A 124 11.27 8.01 3.72
CA GLN A 124 12.50 7.91 4.52
C GLN A 124 12.86 6.46 4.89
N HIS A 125 12.00 5.49 4.55
CA HIS A 125 12.19 4.11 4.95
C HIS A 125 13.43 3.49 4.27
N GLU A 126 14.19 2.70 5.03
CA GLU A 126 15.44 2.07 4.59
C GLU A 126 15.28 1.28 3.29
N ALA A 127 14.21 0.49 3.15
CA ALA A 127 13.85 -0.21 1.91
C ALA A 127 13.91 0.65 0.64
N LEU A 128 13.45 1.91 0.68
CA LEU A 128 13.54 2.80 -0.48
C LEU A 128 14.96 3.32 -0.68
N ASN A 129 15.69 3.63 0.41
CA ASN A 129 17.09 4.03 0.33
C ASN A 129 17.94 2.92 -0.31
N GLU A 130 17.76 1.66 0.10
CA GLU A 130 18.40 0.51 -0.53
C GLU A 130 18.10 0.45 -2.03
N TRP A 131 16.84 0.68 -2.44
CA TRP A 131 16.44 0.62 -3.84
C TRP A 131 17.05 1.74 -4.68
N PHE A 132 17.11 2.97 -4.15
CA PHE A 132 17.75 4.09 -4.83
C PHE A 132 19.26 3.89 -4.95
N ASN A 133 19.91 3.39 -3.89
CA ASN A 133 21.36 3.14 -3.90
C ASN A 133 21.77 2.01 -4.86
N ARG A 134 20.90 1.03 -5.12
CA ARG A 134 21.14 0.00 -6.15
C ARG A 134 21.03 0.51 -7.59
N ARG A 135 20.45 1.70 -7.81
CA ARG A 135 20.22 2.26 -9.16
C ARG A 135 21.25 3.28 -9.59
N GLU A 136 22.17 3.69 -8.72
CA GLU A 136 23.37 4.39 -9.19
C GLU A 136 24.21 3.38 -9.99
N PRO A 137 24.47 3.64 -11.29
CA PRO A 137 25.45 2.84 -12.01
C PRO A 137 26.78 3.00 -11.26
N GLN A 138 27.42 1.89 -10.89
CA GLN A 138 28.86 1.93 -10.73
C GLN A 138 29.40 2.36 -12.10
N GLU A 139 29.96 3.57 -12.19
CA GLU A 139 30.76 3.94 -13.35
C GLU A 139 31.90 2.92 -13.44
N VAL A 140 31.85 2.07 -14.47
CA VAL A 140 32.93 1.17 -14.89
C VAL A 140 33.35 1.56 -16.29
#